data_AF-A0A516KJI3-F1
#
_entry.id   AF-A0A516KJI3-F1
#
_cell.length_a   1.000
_cell.length_b   1.000
_cell.length_c   1.000
_cell.angle_alpha   90.00
_cell.angle_beta   90.00
_cell.angle_gamma   90.00
#
_symmetry.space_group_name_H-M   'P 1'
#
loop_
_entity.id
_entity.type
_entity.pdbx_description
1 polymer ?
#
loop_
_entity_poly.entity_id
_entity_poly.type
_entity_poly.pdbx_seq_one_letter_code
_entity_poly.pdbx_strand_id
1 'polypeptide(L)'
;MKGNLCLNLFVSLESRLCHRCGKKYIDDWSDKQQEMIFNVTHRHMVFTIPQEIRKVFYDDRKKFNELSKQVSEVFQFHNYRKSKKRGFRSGIITVIHTFGRDLKFNPHIHALVTEGALDNNNEWVNNGYIPYEYLRKSWQKVVLDLLKEWFPNKQKVINLINEVYKRYPHGFYVNAEKKMTNAKAVAKYIGRYMARPAIAEYRIEDYDGKSVHYWYEDHKTGKRVDKRIPVYRFLFEILQHVPPKHFRMVGRFGLYSRRSHHKAQQILSLHAFIRTKQIELLLEKKTKKKTYRQRMIESFEKDPFECPYCHRKMELVGIWNSDYGWLYHYMEDIEMERRRTYGIGKPKKAG
;
A
#
# COMPACT_ATOMS: atom_id res chain seq x y z
N MET A 1 -18.16 43.97 -16.37
CA MET A 1 -18.06 43.13 -15.16
C MET A 1 -16.60 43.06 -14.75
N LYS A 2 -16.21 43.65 -13.61
CA LYS A 2 -14.85 43.47 -13.05
C LYS A 2 -14.77 42.05 -12.47
N GLY A 3 -14.29 41.10 -13.26
CA GLY A 3 -14.05 39.74 -12.80
C GLY A 3 -12.75 39.70 -12.00
N ASN A 4 -12.85 39.54 -10.68
CA ASN A 4 -11.67 39.29 -9.85
C ASN A 4 -11.12 37.90 -10.21
N LEU A 5 -10.02 37.86 -10.98
CA LEU A 5 -9.26 36.63 -11.20
C LEU A 5 -8.62 36.22 -9.87
N CYS A 6 -9.12 35.15 -9.25
CA CYS A 6 -8.47 34.53 -8.09
C CYS A 6 -7.52 33.45 -8.60
N LEU A 7 -6.21 33.71 -8.52
CA LEU A 7 -5.17 32.74 -8.89
C LEU A 7 -4.90 31.80 -7.70
N ASN A 8 -5.25 30.52 -7.84
CA ASN A 8 -4.87 29.48 -6.89
C ASN A 8 -3.69 28.67 -7.46
N LEU A 9 -2.50 28.83 -6.89
CA LEU A 9 -1.30 28.06 -7.23
C LEU A 9 -1.27 26.73 -6.47
N PHE A 10 -1.21 25.61 -7.19
CA PHE A 10 -1.04 24.27 -6.62
C PHE A 10 0.28 23.67 -7.11
N VAL A 11 1.21 23.37 -6.20
CA VAL A 11 2.45 22.66 -6.50
C VAL A 11 2.26 21.17 -6.21
N SER A 12 2.41 20.32 -7.21
CA SER A 12 2.38 18.86 -7.06
C SER A 12 3.79 18.30 -7.20
N LEU A 13 4.38 17.85 -6.10
CA LEU A 13 5.60 17.05 -6.12
C LEU A 13 5.18 15.57 -6.15
N GLU A 14 5.56 14.81 -7.17
CA GLU A 14 5.27 13.36 -7.28
C GLU A 14 6.07 12.50 -6.28
N SER A 15 6.21 12.96 -5.04
CA SER A 15 7.00 12.33 -3.98
C SER A 15 6.11 11.62 -2.97
N ARG A 16 6.46 10.36 -2.65
CA ARG A 16 5.84 9.57 -1.57
C ARG A 16 6.10 10.14 -0.17
N LEU A 17 7.04 11.09 -0.05
CA LEU A 17 7.33 11.78 1.20
C LEU A 17 6.35 12.93 1.45
N CYS A 18 5.72 13.48 0.40
CA CYS A 18 4.78 14.57 0.57
C CYS A 18 3.44 14.03 1.07
N HIS A 19 3.07 14.43 2.29
CA HIS A 19 1.79 14.09 2.93
C HIS A 19 0.57 14.49 2.08
N ARG A 20 0.68 15.57 1.29
CA ARG A 20 -0.42 16.09 0.46
C ARG A 20 -0.45 15.49 -0.94
N CYS A 21 0.68 15.46 -1.65
CA CYS A 21 0.72 15.01 -3.05
C CYS A 21 0.61 13.49 -3.19
N GLY A 22 1.13 12.71 -2.23
CA GLY A 22 0.99 11.25 -2.26
C GLY A 22 -0.46 10.78 -2.10
N LYS A 23 -1.29 11.52 -1.33
CA LYS A 23 -2.65 11.11 -0.92
C LYS A 23 -3.55 10.78 -2.10
N LYS A 24 -3.51 11.59 -3.16
CA LYS A 24 -4.31 11.35 -4.37
C LYS A 24 -3.98 10.01 -5.05
N TYR A 25 -2.68 9.76 -5.28
CA TYR A 25 -2.20 8.52 -5.89
C TYR A 25 -2.60 7.29 -5.06
N ILE A 26 -2.52 7.46 -3.74
CA ILE A 26 -2.88 6.44 -2.75
C ILE A 26 -4.37 6.12 -2.78
N ASP A 27 -5.23 7.14 -2.76
CA ASP A 27 -6.68 6.95 -2.73
C ASP A 27 -7.15 6.28 -4.03
N ASP A 28 -6.65 6.75 -5.18
CA ASP A 28 -6.91 6.12 -6.48
C ASP A 28 -6.45 4.66 -6.52
N TRP A 29 -5.31 4.36 -5.89
CA TRP A 29 -4.79 3.01 -5.83
C TRP A 29 -5.60 2.12 -4.87
N SER A 30 -6.00 2.67 -3.72
CA SER A 30 -6.83 2.01 -2.72
C SER A 30 -8.20 1.65 -3.30
N ASP A 31 -8.81 2.58 -4.03
CA ASP A 31 -10.09 2.35 -4.72
C ASP A 31 -9.95 1.21 -5.75
N LYS A 32 -8.90 1.24 -6.58
CA LYS A 32 -8.56 0.13 -7.49
C LYS A 32 -8.32 -1.20 -6.76
N GLN A 33 -7.73 -1.17 -5.57
CA GLN A 33 -7.56 -2.40 -4.79
C GLN A 33 -8.86 -2.94 -4.25
N GLN A 34 -9.78 -2.07 -3.83
CA GLN A 34 -11.08 -2.49 -3.36
C GLN A 34 -11.82 -3.32 -4.42
N GLU A 35 -11.72 -2.92 -5.69
CA GLU A 35 -12.29 -3.67 -6.82
C GLU A 35 -11.59 -5.01 -7.07
N MET A 36 -10.30 -5.10 -6.76
CA MET A 36 -9.50 -6.32 -6.95
C MET A 36 -9.58 -7.32 -5.79
N ILE A 37 -10.03 -6.89 -4.61
CA ILE A 37 -10.09 -7.75 -3.42
C ILE A 37 -11.32 -8.66 -3.53
N PHE A 38 -11.11 -9.98 -3.46
CA PHE A 38 -12.17 -10.95 -3.34
C PHE A 38 -13.12 -10.64 -2.16
N ASN A 39 -14.43 -10.80 -2.37
CA ASN A 39 -15.43 -10.62 -1.32
C ASN A 39 -15.52 -11.85 -0.40
N VAL A 40 -14.45 -12.11 0.34
CA VAL A 40 -14.32 -13.23 1.29
C VAL A 40 -13.68 -12.74 2.58
N THR A 41 -13.73 -13.54 3.64
CA THR A 41 -13.00 -13.21 4.88
C THR A 41 -11.50 -13.31 4.66
N HIS A 42 -10.77 -12.31 5.15
CA HIS A 42 -9.33 -12.31 5.23
C HIS A 42 -8.85 -12.27 6.67
N ARG A 43 -7.65 -12.78 6.88
CA ARG A 43 -6.88 -12.59 8.09
C ARG A 43 -5.70 -11.69 7.81
N HIS A 44 -5.58 -10.64 8.61
CA HIS A 44 -4.40 -9.80 8.63
C HIS A 44 -3.39 -10.39 9.62
N MET A 45 -2.16 -10.53 9.15
CA MET A 45 -1.01 -10.95 9.93
C MET A 45 0.17 -9.98 9.77
N VAL A 46 1.06 -9.93 10.76
CA VAL A 46 2.31 -9.17 10.73
C VAL A 46 3.45 -10.11 11.07
N PHE A 47 4.37 -10.27 10.13
CA PHE A 47 5.59 -11.05 10.26
C PHE A 47 6.75 -10.12 10.58
N THR A 48 7.29 -10.21 11.80
CA THR A 48 8.38 -9.32 12.25
C THR A 48 9.75 -9.94 12.03
N ILE A 49 10.74 -9.12 11.71
CA ILE A 49 12.14 -9.55 11.57
C ILE A 49 12.91 -9.23 12.87
N PRO A 50 13.56 -10.22 13.51
CA PRO A 50 14.40 -10.03 14.69
C PRO A 50 15.52 -9.02 14.44
N GLN A 51 15.89 -8.27 15.49
CA GLN A 51 16.81 -7.14 15.41
C GLN A 51 18.15 -7.51 14.79
N GLU A 52 18.66 -8.69 15.14
CA GLU A 52 19.94 -9.25 14.73
C GLU A 52 20.04 -9.45 13.22
N ILE A 53 18.89 -9.67 12.56
CA ILE A 53 18.81 -9.98 11.14
C ILE A 53 18.52 -8.73 10.30
N ARG A 54 17.98 -7.67 10.91
CA ARG A 54 17.51 -6.47 10.18
C ARG A 54 18.59 -5.88 9.27
N LYS A 55 19.85 -5.85 9.71
CA LYS A 55 20.96 -5.29 8.93
C LYS A 55 21.07 -5.90 7.52
N VAL A 56 20.77 -7.19 7.36
CA VAL A 56 20.79 -7.85 6.04
C VAL A 56 19.85 -7.17 5.05
N PHE A 57 18.68 -6.76 5.52
CA PHE A 57 17.68 -6.07 4.70
C PHE A 57 17.91 -4.55 4.62
N TYR A 58 18.67 -3.99 5.56
CA TYR A 58 19.18 -2.63 5.47
C TYR A 58 20.16 -2.52 4.30
N ASP A 59 21.13 -3.42 4.26
CA ASP A 59 22.23 -3.41 3.28
C ASP A 59 21.73 -3.82 1.88
N ASP A 60 20.78 -4.75 1.78
CA ASP A 60 20.17 -5.12 0.50
C ASP A 60 18.64 -5.18 0.58
N ARG A 61 18.00 -4.12 0.08
CA ARG A 61 16.55 -3.97 0.04
C ARG A 61 15.88 -5.04 -0.82
N LYS A 62 16.51 -5.55 -1.88
CA LYS A 62 15.86 -6.48 -2.83
C LYS A 62 15.45 -7.80 -2.16
N LYS A 63 16.17 -8.21 -1.11
CA LYS A 63 15.87 -9.38 -0.28
C LYS A 63 14.46 -9.34 0.34
N PHE A 64 13.88 -8.16 0.54
CA PHE A 64 12.49 -8.05 0.98
C PHE A 64 11.48 -8.62 -0.01
N ASN A 65 11.73 -8.51 -1.32
CA ASN A 65 10.81 -9.04 -2.32
C ASN A 65 10.80 -10.58 -2.33
N GLU A 66 11.97 -11.19 -2.10
CA GLU A 66 12.07 -12.62 -1.90
C GLU A 66 11.41 -13.06 -0.59
N LEU A 67 11.67 -12.35 0.51
CA LEU A 67 11.04 -12.63 1.79
C LEU A 67 9.51 -12.51 1.71
N SER A 68 8.99 -11.51 1.00
CA SER A 68 7.57 -11.32 0.70
C SER A 68 6.96 -12.51 -0.05
N LYS A 69 7.70 -13.10 -1.00
CA LYS A 69 7.29 -14.34 -1.67
C LYS A 69 7.26 -15.51 -0.68
N GLN A 70 8.27 -15.67 0.17
CA GLN A 70 8.32 -16.78 1.11
C GLN A 70 7.19 -16.77 2.15
N VAL A 71 6.66 -15.58 2.51
CA VAL A 71 5.43 -15.50 3.32
C VAL A 71 4.27 -16.24 2.65
N SER A 72 4.12 -16.16 1.32
CA SER A 72 3.11 -16.94 0.59
C SER A 72 3.37 -18.45 0.69
N GLU A 73 4.62 -18.88 0.59
CA GLU A 73 4.98 -20.31 0.64
C GLU A 73 4.64 -20.95 2.01
N VAL A 74 4.73 -20.20 3.12
CA VAL A 74 4.26 -20.67 4.44
C VAL A 74 2.78 -21.10 4.38
N PHE A 75 1.92 -20.31 3.72
CA PHE A 75 0.50 -20.61 3.59
C PHE A 75 0.23 -21.74 2.60
N GLN A 76 0.93 -21.75 1.46
CA GLN A 76 0.77 -22.84 0.48
C GLN A 76 1.22 -24.19 1.07
N PHE A 77 2.32 -24.21 1.83
CA PHE A 77 2.79 -25.41 2.51
C PHE A 77 1.81 -25.88 3.60
N HIS A 78 1.25 -24.96 4.38
CA HIS A 78 0.19 -25.28 5.35
C HIS A 78 -1.02 -25.95 4.66
N ASN A 79 -1.49 -25.35 3.57
CA ASN A 79 -2.61 -25.84 2.78
C ASN A 79 -2.35 -27.23 2.20
N TYR A 80 -1.15 -27.43 1.65
CA TYR A 80 -0.71 -28.73 1.13
C TYR A 80 -0.71 -29.81 2.22
N ARG A 81 -0.24 -29.51 3.43
CA ARG A 81 -0.25 -30.45 4.56
C ARG A 81 -1.66 -30.83 5.01
N LYS A 82 -2.61 -29.89 4.95
CA LYS A 82 -4.00 -30.11 5.35
C LYS A 82 -4.77 -30.98 4.35
N SER A 83 -4.49 -30.85 3.04
CA SER A 83 -5.08 -31.73 2.04
C SER A 83 -4.20 -31.84 0.78
N LYS A 84 -3.36 -32.89 0.74
CA LYS A 84 -2.44 -33.15 -0.38
C LYS A 84 -3.18 -33.36 -1.71
N LYS A 85 -4.34 -34.03 -1.68
CA LYS A 85 -5.10 -34.40 -2.89
C LYS A 85 -6.00 -33.28 -3.43
N ARG A 86 -6.54 -32.41 -2.55
CA ARG A 86 -7.46 -31.34 -2.99
C ARG A 86 -6.77 -30.11 -3.57
N GLY A 87 -5.49 -29.88 -3.26
CA GLY A 87 -4.72 -28.78 -3.86
C GLY A 87 -5.22 -27.39 -3.47
N PHE A 88 -5.38 -27.13 -2.17
CA PHE A 88 -5.90 -25.86 -1.66
C PHE A 88 -4.99 -24.66 -1.95
N ARG A 89 -5.54 -23.65 -2.63
CA ARG A 89 -4.85 -22.41 -3.01
C ARG A 89 -5.53 -21.21 -2.34
N SER A 90 -4.84 -20.57 -1.41
CA SER A 90 -5.30 -19.32 -0.77
C SER A 90 -4.86 -18.10 -1.57
N GLY A 91 -5.57 -16.98 -1.41
CA GLY A 91 -5.12 -15.67 -1.86
C GLY A 91 -4.24 -15.00 -0.80
N ILE A 92 -3.06 -14.54 -1.19
CA ILE A 92 -2.15 -13.79 -0.30
C ILE A 92 -1.78 -12.45 -0.93
N ILE A 93 -1.91 -11.37 -0.17
CA ILE A 93 -1.32 -10.06 -0.47
C ILE A 93 -0.33 -9.75 0.65
N THR A 94 0.87 -9.30 0.29
CA THR A 94 1.88 -8.86 1.27
C THR A 94 2.22 -7.40 1.04
N VAL A 95 2.53 -6.67 2.11
CA VAL A 95 3.00 -5.29 2.10
C VAL A 95 4.25 -5.21 2.96
N ILE A 96 5.37 -4.82 2.36
CA ILE A 96 6.65 -4.65 3.05
C ILE A 96 6.67 -3.31 3.77
N HIS A 97 7.03 -3.32 5.04
CA HIS A 97 7.21 -2.12 5.87
C HIS A 97 8.63 -2.10 6.43
N THR A 98 9.22 -0.92 6.54
CA THR A 98 10.62 -0.75 7.02
C THR A 98 10.72 -0.01 8.35
N PHE A 99 9.64 0.59 8.84
CA PHE A 99 9.64 1.44 10.05
C PHE A 99 8.57 1.04 11.05
N GLY A 100 8.89 1.22 12.32
CA GLY A 100 7.93 1.23 13.42
C GLY A 100 7.35 2.62 13.68
N ARG A 101 6.58 2.76 14.76
CA ARG A 101 6.03 4.06 15.19
C ARG A 101 7.11 5.08 15.58
N ASP A 102 8.29 4.60 15.98
CA ASP A 102 9.44 5.36 16.44
C ASP A 102 10.45 5.72 15.32
N LEU A 103 10.05 5.52 14.05
CA LEU A 103 10.85 5.77 12.83
C LEU A 103 12.14 4.96 12.68
N LYS A 104 12.49 4.13 13.66
CA LYS A 104 13.66 3.25 13.55
C LYS A 104 13.43 2.21 12.47
N PHE A 105 14.53 1.74 11.90
CA PHE A 105 14.51 0.64 10.98
C PHE A 105 14.06 -0.65 11.69
N ASN A 106 12.79 -0.99 11.47
CA ASN A 106 12.10 -2.12 12.08
C ASN A 106 11.25 -2.79 11.01
N PRO A 107 11.88 -3.55 10.10
CA PRO A 107 11.17 -4.09 8.98
C PRO A 107 10.28 -5.27 9.36
N HIS A 108 9.12 -5.31 8.73
CA HIS A 108 8.11 -6.34 8.92
C HIS A 108 7.24 -6.46 7.67
N ILE A 109 6.60 -7.61 7.51
CA ILE A 109 5.70 -7.87 6.38
C ILE A 109 4.30 -7.99 6.91
N HIS A 110 3.43 -7.11 6.45
CA HIS A 110 2.00 -7.29 6.59
C HIS A 110 1.52 -8.30 5.56
N ALA A 111 0.78 -9.32 5.98
CA ALA A 111 0.15 -10.28 5.09
C ALA A 111 -1.35 -10.23 5.27
N LEU A 112 -2.07 -10.26 4.17
CA LEU A 112 -3.50 -10.46 4.11
C LEU A 112 -3.74 -11.79 3.40
N VAL A 113 -4.36 -12.71 4.11
CA VAL A 113 -4.58 -14.09 3.63
C VAL A 113 -6.05 -14.39 3.65
N THR A 114 -6.59 -14.98 2.59
CA THR A 114 -7.99 -15.43 2.61
C THR A 114 -8.16 -16.54 3.64
N GLU A 115 -9.21 -16.47 4.49
CA GLU A 115 -9.60 -17.58 5.40
C GLU A 115 -10.27 -18.74 4.66
N GLY A 116 -10.12 -18.80 3.34
CA GLY A 116 -10.51 -19.90 2.50
C GLY A 116 -9.49 -20.12 1.38
N ALA A 117 -9.74 -21.18 0.62
CA ALA A 117 -8.94 -21.59 -0.50
C ALA A 117 -9.84 -22.13 -1.61
N LEU A 118 -9.40 -21.98 -2.87
CA LEU A 118 -9.96 -22.78 -3.96
C LEU A 118 -9.21 -24.09 -4.03
N ASP A 119 -9.95 -25.18 -4.20
CA ASP A 119 -9.36 -26.48 -4.48
C ASP A 119 -9.23 -26.73 -6.00
N ASN A 120 -8.72 -27.90 -6.38
CA ASN A 120 -8.54 -28.29 -7.78
C ASN A 120 -9.85 -28.39 -8.56
N ASN A 121 -10.99 -28.56 -7.87
CA ASN A 121 -12.32 -28.62 -8.46
C ASN A 121 -12.98 -27.23 -8.56
N ASN A 122 -12.25 -26.16 -8.21
CA ASN A 122 -12.76 -24.78 -8.13
C ASN A 122 -13.86 -24.59 -7.06
N GLU A 123 -13.88 -25.43 -6.03
CA GLU A 123 -14.74 -25.24 -4.88
C GLU A 123 -14.07 -24.34 -3.86
N TRP A 124 -14.84 -23.39 -3.31
CA TRP A 124 -14.37 -22.57 -2.21
C TRP A 124 -14.50 -23.31 -0.89
N VAL A 125 -13.37 -23.59 -0.26
CA VAL A 125 -13.28 -24.28 1.02
C VAL A 125 -12.86 -23.28 2.09
N ASN A 126 -13.63 -23.21 3.18
CA ASN A 126 -13.20 -22.45 4.35
C ASN A 126 -12.01 -23.15 4.99
N ASN A 127 -10.89 -22.44 5.06
CA ASN A 127 -9.62 -23.01 5.50
C ASN A 127 -9.30 -22.68 6.97
N GLY A 128 -10.17 -21.91 7.64
CA GLY A 128 -10.13 -21.72 9.08
C GLY A 128 -8.86 -21.04 9.60
N TYR A 129 -8.65 -21.20 10.91
CA TYR A 129 -7.54 -20.60 11.64
C TYR A 129 -6.24 -21.41 11.45
N ILE A 130 -5.13 -20.70 11.27
CA ILE A 130 -3.78 -21.28 11.22
C ILE A 130 -3.14 -21.09 12.60
N PRO A 131 -2.62 -22.16 13.24
CA PRO A 131 -2.00 -22.04 14.56
C PRO A 131 -0.86 -21.02 14.59
N TYR A 132 -0.86 -20.15 15.60
CA TYR A 132 0.23 -19.18 15.83
C TYR A 132 1.60 -19.84 15.93
N GLU A 133 1.70 -20.93 16.68
CA GLU A 133 2.97 -21.64 16.87
C GLU A 133 3.56 -22.11 15.53
N TYR A 134 2.71 -22.67 14.67
CA TYR A 134 3.10 -23.04 13.30
C TYR A 134 3.63 -21.81 12.54
N LEU A 135 2.89 -20.69 12.53
CA LEU A 135 3.32 -19.49 11.82
C LEU A 135 4.66 -18.97 12.35
N ARG A 136 4.86 -18.93 13.66
CA ARG A 136 6.10 -18.43 14.29
C ARG A 136 7.30 -19.32 13.95
N LYS A 137 7.13 -20.64 14.00
CA LYS A 137 8.17 -21.63 13.69
C LYS A 137 8.49 -21.68 12.19
N SER A 138 7.46 -21.70 11.34
CA SER A 138 7.64 -21.63 9.89
C SER A 138 8.30 -20.33 9.48
N TRP A 139 7.93 -19.21 10.08
CA TRP A 139 8.55 -17.92 9.82
C TRP A 139 10.03 -17.88 10.22
N GLN A 140 10.35 -18.39 11.41
CA GLN A 140 11.75 -18.56 11.84
C GLN A 140 12.54 -19.41 10.84
N LYS A 141 12.02 -20.58 10.45
CA LYS A 141 12.68 -21.48 9.50
C LYS A 141 12.94 -20.79 8.16
N VAL A 142 11.91 -20.17 7.58
CA VAL A 142 12.00 -19.45 6.29
C VAL A 142 13.07 -18.36 6.32
N VAL A 143 13.08 -17.51 7.35
CA VAL A 143 14.04 -16.40 7.43
C VAL A 143 15.46 -16.93 7.58
N LEU A 144 15.67 -17.95 8.40
CA LEU A 144 17.01 -18.50 8.66
C LEU A 144 17.54 -19.33 7.48
N ASP A 145 16.67 -20.00 6.73
CA ASP A 145 17.03 -20.68 5.49
C ASP A 145 17.48 -19.68 4.42
N LEU A 146 16.72 -18.59 4.23
CA LEU A 146 17.12 -17.51 3.32
C LEU A 146 18.48 -16.91 3.70
N LEU A 147 18.76 -16.74 5.00
CA LEU A 147 20.09 -16.28 5.42
C LEU A 147 21.20 -17.25 5.04
N LYS A 148 20.96 -18.56 5.19
CA LYS A 148 21.91 -19.61 4.79
C LYS A 148 22.13 -19.61 3.28
N GLU A 149 21.07 -19.39 2.50
CA GLU A 149 21.11 -19.32 1.03
C GLU A 149 21.82 -18.07 0.52
N TRP A 150 21.57 -16.90 1.11
CA TRP A 150 22.20 -15.64 0.70
C TRP A 150 23.68 -15.54 1.09
N PHE A 151 24.08 -16.28 2.12
CA PHE A 151 25.43 -16.24 2.67
C PHE A 151 25.99 -17.65 2.89
N PRO A 152 26.14 -18.45 1.81
CA PRO A 152 26.62 -19.81 1.93
C PRO A 152 28.04 -19.81 2.51
N ASN A 153 28.33 -20.78 3.37
CA ASN A 153 29.64 -21.01 3.99
C ASN A 153 30.21 -19.83 4.81
N LYS A 154 29.43 -18.80 5.14
CA LYS A 154 29.88 -17.73 6.05
C LYS A 154 29.74 -18.14 7.50
N GLN A 155 30.86 -18.44 8.16
CA GLN A 155 30.88 -18.88 9.57
C GLN A 155 30.15 -17.92 10.52
N LYS A 156 30.30 -16.60 10.32
CA LYS A 156 29.59 -15.59 11.12
C LYS A 156 28.06 -15.73 11.01
N VAL A 157 27.54 -16.05 9.82
CA VAL A 157 26.09 -16.24 9.60
C VAL A 157 25.62 -17.56 10.18
N ILE A 158 26.41 -18.63 10.05
CA ILE A 158 26.10 -19.93 10.68
C ILE A 158 26.00 -19.79 12.21
N ASN A 159 26.97 -19.10 12.82
CA ASN A 159 26.98 -18.84 14.26
C ASN A 159 25.75 -18.00 14.68
N LEU A 160 25.43 -16.96 13.92
CA LEU A 160 24.23 -16.14 14.14
C LEU A 160 22.95 -16.97 14.05
N ILE A 161 22.81 -17.83 13.04
CA ILE A 161 21.63 -18.71 12.88
C ILE A 161 21.48 -19.60 14.12
N ASN A 162 22.57 -20.22 14.59
CA ASN A 162 22.55 -21.08 15.77
C ASN A 162 22.18 -20.32 17.05
N GLU A 163 22.73 -19.12 17.24
CA GLU A 163 22.40 -18.23 18.37
C GLU A 163 20.93 -17.83 18.35
N VAL A 164 20.42 -17.43 17.19
CA VAL A 164 19.04 -16.99 16.99
C VAL A 164 18.06 -18.15 17.20
N TYR A 165 18.40 -19.38 16.78
CA TYR A 165 17.58 -20.55 17.11
C TYR A 165 17.48 -20.79 18.62
N LYS A 166 18.59 -20.65 19.36
CA LYS A 166 18.61 -20.78 20.82
C LYS A 166 17.83 -19.66 21.51
N ARG A 167 17.97 -18.41 21.05
CA ARG A 167 17.29 -17.24 21.63
C ARG A 167 15.78 -17.25 21.42
N TYR A 168 15.30 -17.81 20.31
CA TYR A 168 13.88 -17.84 19.95
C TYR A 168 13.34 -19.28 19.88
N PRO A 169 13.23 -19.99 21.03
CA PRO A 169 12.81 -21.38 21.07
C PRO A 169 11.35 -21.59 20.65
N HIS A 170 10.53 -20.53 20.60
CA HIS A 170 9.13 -20.58 20.16
C HIS A 170 8.89 -19.94 18.78
N GLY A 171 9.96 -19.73 18.00
CA GLY A 171 9.88 -19.09 16.69
C GLY A 171 9.83 -17.56 16.75
N PHE A 172 9.79 -16.95 15.57
CA PHE A 172 9.77 -15.49 15.42
C PHE A 172 8.36 -14.94 15.59
N TYR A 173 8.24 -13.74 16.14
CA TYR A 173 6.94 -13.14 16.41
C TYR A 173 6.11 -12.94 15.14
N VAL A 174 4.89 -13.46 15.16
CA VAL A 174 3.84 -13.24 14.16
C VAL A 174 2.58 -12.85 14.91
N ASN A 175 2.01 -11.70 14.57
CA ASN A 175 0.68 -11.28 15.01
C ASN A 175 -0.34 -11.68 13.92
N ALA A 176 -1.51 -12.23 14.27
CA ALA A 176 -2.54 -12.72 13.33
C ALA A 176 -3.97 -12.48 13.83
N GLU A 177 -4.15 -11.46 14.68
CA GLU A 177 -5.37 -11.27 15.47
C GLU A 177 -6.55 -10.76 14.63
N LYS A 178 -6.30 -10.00 13.57
CA LYS A 178 -7.36 -9.22 12.94
C LYS A 178 -8.00 -9.96 11.76
N LYS A 179 -9.22 -10.45 11.97
CA LYS A 179 -10.12 -10.84 10.89
C LYS A 179 -10.71 -9.60 10.21
N MET A 180 -10.85 -9.67 8.89
CA MET A 180 -11.48 -8.64 8.07
C MET A 180 -12.49 -9.31 7.15
N THR A 181 -13.77 -8.97 7.29
CA THR A 181 -14.87 -9.63 6.59
C THR A 181 -15.37 -8.87 5.37
N ASN A 182 -14.92 -7.62 5.17
CA ASN A 182 -15.38 -6.76 4.09
C ASN A 182 -14.18 -6.24 3.27
N ALA A 183 -14.28 -6.36 1.94
CA ALA A 183 -13.31 -5.85 0.97
C ALA A 183 -12.96 -4.36 1.18
N LYS A 184 -13.90 -3.50 1.61
CA LYS A 184 -13.63 -2.08 1.93
C LYS A 184 -12.68 -1.93 3.12
N ALA A 185 -12.85 -2.74 4.17
CA ALA A 185 -11.98 -2.72 5.34
C ALA A 185 -10.56 -3.17 4.97
N VAL A 186 -10.46 -4.17 4.08
CA VAL A 186 -9.21 -4.67 3.53
C VAL A 186 -8.53 -3.65 2.63
N ALA A 187 -9.26 -3.01 1.72
CA ALA A 187 -8.71 -2.00 0.82
C ALA A 187 -8.19 -0.79 1.60
N LYS A 188 -8.99 -0.26 2.54
CA LYS A 188 -8.57 0.80 3.47
C LYS A 188 -7.39 0.37 4.32
N TYR A 189 -7.30 -0.92 4.67
CA TYR A 189 -6.14 -1.46 5.33
C TYR A 189 -4.91 -1.36 4.40
N ILE A 190 -4.89 -2.00 3.23
CA ILE A 190 -3.73 -2.01 2.34
C ILE A 190 -3.33 -0.59 1.92
N GLY A 191 -4.32 0.26 1.62
CA GLY A 191 -4.14 1.68 1.32
C GLY A 191 -3.34 2.37 2.40
N ARG A 192 -3.74 2.28 3.69
CA ARG A 192 -3.01 2.90 4.81
C ARG A 192 -1.53 2.50 4.90
N TYR A 193 -1.19 1.27 4.54
CA TYR A 193 0.18 0.75 4.65
C TYR A 193 1.06 1.19 3.49
N MET A 194 0.51 1.25 2.27
CA MET A 194 1.22 1.83 1.13
C MET A 194 1.36 3.35 1.19
N ALA A 195 0.40 3.98 1.87
CA ALA A 195 0.21 5.41 1.87
C ALA A 195 1.03 6.17 2.88
N ARG A 196 1.28 5.52 4.01
CA ARG A 196 1.73 6.24 5.19
C ARG A 196 3.14 6.76 4.93
N PRO A 197 3.33 8.10 4.94
CA PRO A 197 4.66 8.62 5.18
C PRO A 197 5.17 8.04 6.50
N ALA A 198 6.50 7.97 6.65
CA ALA A 198 7.14 7.33 7.80
C ALA A 198 6.57 7.86 9.14
N ILE A 199 6.26 9.16 9.16
CA ILE A 199 5.53 9.86 10.22
C ILE A 199 4.24 10.47 9.67
N ALA A 200 3.27 10.80 10.52
CA ALA A 200 2.11 11.60 10.13
C ALA A 200 2.37 13.08 10.46
N GLU A 201 1.90 14.02 9.64
CA GLU A 201 2.18 15.46 9.79
C GLU A 201 1.81 15.98 11.18
N TYR A 202 0.62 15.62 11.69
CA TYR A 202 0.16 16.01 13.03
C TYR A 202 0.99 15.47 14.21
N ARG A 203 1.94 14.54 13.96
CA ARG A 203 2.86 14.02 14.97
C ARG A 203 4.13 14.86 15.10
N ILE A 204 4.36 15.77 14.16
CA ILE A 204 5.43 16.76 14.20
C ILE A 204 4.82 18.00 14.88
N GLU A 205 5.32 18.36 16.05
CA GLU A 205 4.75 19.44 16.86
C GLU A 205 5.46 20.77 16.65
N ASP A 206 6.78 20.73 16.48
CA ASP A 206 7.61 21.92 16.41
C ASP A 206 8.87 21.68 15.55
N TYR A 207 9.33 22.75 14.89
CA TYR A 207 10.55 22.79 14.08
C TYR A 207 11.17 24.19 14.12
N ASP A 208 12.34 24.29 14.73
CA ASP A 208 13.06 25.57 14.97
C ASP A 208 14.18 25.86 13.95
N GLY A 209 14.26 25.06 12.87
CA GLY A 209 15.35 25.15 11.88
C GLY A 209 16.56 24.26 12.20
N LYS A 210 16.75 23.85 13.46
CA LYS A 210 17.88 23.02 13.92
C LYS A 210 17.43 21.65 14.43
N SER A 211 16.27 21.59 15.08
CA SER A 211 15.70 20.42 15.72
C SER A 211 14.23 20.25 15.36
N VAL A 212 13.80 19.00 15.35
CA VAL A 212 12.40 18.62 15.14
C VAL A 212 11.89 17.95 16.40
N HIS A 213 10.74 18.40 16.89
CA HIS A 213 10.00 17.75 17.96
C HIS A 213 8.84 16.96 17.37
N TYR A 214 8.85 15.65 17.61
CA TYR A 214 7.76 14.77 17.23
C TYR A 214 7.41 13.79 18.34
N TRP A 215 6.19 13.25 18.30
CA TRP A 215 5.75 12.25 19.28
C TRP A 215 5.35 10.92 18.61
N TYR A 216 5.38 9.85 19.40
CA TYR A 216 4.87 8.55 19.02
C TYR A 216 4.26 7.81 20.21
N GLU A 217 3.33 6.89 19.94
CA GLU A 217 2.81 5.98 20.96
C GLU A 217 3.69 4.74 21.04
N ASP A 218 4.32 4.49 22.19
CA ASP A 218 5.13 3.31 22.43
C ASP A 218 4.26 2.05 22.39
N HIS A 219 4.64 1.07 21.58
CA HIS A 219 3.83 -0.13 21.38
C HIS A 219 3.80 -1.04 22.63
N LYS A 220 4.81 -0.99 23.50
CA LYS A 220 4.87 -1.84 24.70
C LYS A 220 4.07 -1.22 25.85
N THR A 221 4.16 0.09 26.02
CA THR A 221 3.55 0.79 27.16
C THR A 221 2.23 1.47 26.82
N GLY A 222 1.93 1.67 25.53
CA GLY A 222 0.77 2.45 25.06
C GLY A 222 0.88 3.95 25.35
N LYS A 223 2.00 4.41 25.91
CA LYS A 223 2.18 5.81 26.33
C LYS A 223 2.72 6.65 25.19
N ARG A 224 2.34 7.93 25.19
CA ARG A 224 2.96 8.96 24.34
C ARG A 224 4.43 9.16 24.76
N VAL A 225 5.30 9.17 23.76
CA VAL A 225 6.73 9.44 23.90
C VAL A 225 7.07 10.61 22.98
N ASP A 226 7.63 11.66 23.58
CA ASP A 226 8.09 12.85 22.90
C ASP A 226 9.59 12.77 22.62
N LYS A 227 9.98 13.21 21.42
CA LYS A 227 11.38 13.24 20.98
C LYS A 227 11.68 14.58 20.34
N ARG A 228 12.75 15.23 20.80
CA ARG A 228 13.38 16.36 20.12
C ARG A 228 14.75 15.92 19.62
N ILE A 229 14.96 15.94 18.30
CA ILE A 229 16.21 15.49 17.66
C ILE A 229 16.70 16.49 16.62
N PRO A 230 18.01 16.52 16.29
CA PRO A 230 18.53 17.37 15.23
C PRO A 230 17.86 17.09 13.88
N VAL A 231 17.67 18.13 13.06
CA VAL A 231 16.98 18.06 11.77
C VAL A 231 17.60 17.02 10.84
N TYR A 232 18.94 16.95 10.75
CA TYR A 232 19.62 15.95 9.92
C TYR A 232 19.40 14.52 10.40
N ARG A 233 19.26 14.31 11.73
CA ARG A 233 18.93 13.01 12.28
C ARG A 233 17.50 12.62 11.93
N PHE A 234 16.56 13.56 12.00
CA PHE A 234 15.17 13.35 11.61
C PHE A 234 15.05 13.02 10.12
N LEU A 235 15.76 13.76 9.26
CA LEU A 235 15.82 13.49 7.82
C LEU A 235 16.37 12.09 7.54
N PHE A 236 17.47 11.69 8.20
CA PHE A 236 17.98 10.33 8.09
C PHE A 236 16.94 9.28 8.53
N GLU A 237 16.24 9.53 9.64
CA GLU A 237 15.22 8.62 10.16
C GLU A 237 14.06 8.41 9.19
N ILE A 238 13.73 9.40 8.36
CA ILE A 238 12.69 9.30 7.32
C ILE A 238 13.24 8.72 6.02
N LEU A 239 14.36 9.26 5.51
CA LEU A 239 14.87 8.98 4.17
C LEU A 239 15.33 7.52 4.01
N GLN A 240 15.79 6.88 5.08
CA GLN A 240 16.17 5.46 5.06
C GLN A 240 15.02 4.51 4.66
N HIS A 241 13.76 4.97 4.74
CA HIS A 241 12.55 4.20 4.40
C HIS A 241 12.09 4.40 2.96
N VAL A 242 12.74 5.29 2.21
CA VAL A 242 12.46 5.46 0.79
C VAL A 242 12.93 4.20 0.05
N PRO A 243 12.02 3.46 -0.59
CA PRO A 243 12.40 2.24 -1.29
C PRO A 243 13.16 2.58 -2.58
N PRO A 244 14.07 1.71 -3.05
CA PRO A 244 14.73 1.88 -4.35
C PRO A 244 13.73 1.98 -5.51
N LYS A 245 14.16 2.56 -6.63
CA LYS A 245 13.36 2.58 -7.87
C LYS A 245 12.96 1.16 -8.26
N HIS A 246 11.72 0.99 -8.72
CA HIS A 246 11.12 -0.31 -9.11
C HIS A 246 10.98 -1.35 -7.98
N PHE A 247 11.20 -0.98 -6.72
CA PHE A 247 10.99 -1.88 -5.58
C PHE A 247 9.50 -2.23 -5.41
N ARG A 248 9.22 -3.53 -5.31
CA ARG A 248 7.84 -4.04 -5.17
C ARG A 248 7.41 -4.04 -3.70
N MET A 249 6.82 -2.93 -3.25
CA MET A 249 6.27 -2.84 -1.89
C MET A 249 5.14 -3.84 -1.62
N VAL A 250 4.35 -4.15 -2.65
CA VAL A 250 3.21 -5.08 -2.55
C VAL A 250 3.42 -6.31 -3.41
N GLY A 251 3.41 -7.47 -2.77
CA GLY A 251 3.39 -8.78 -3.41
C GLY A 251 1.97 -9.35 -3.47
N ARG A 252 1.60 -9.94 -4.62
CA ARG A 252 0.33 -10.64 -4.80
C ARG A 252 0.59 -12.07 -5.21
N PHE A 253 0.12 -13.02 -4.42
CA PHE A 253 0.44 -14.43 -4.56
C PHE A 253 -0.80 -15.32 -4.42
N GLY A 254 -0.64 -16.60 -4.78
CA GLY A 254 -1.74 -17.56 -4.79
C GLY A 254 -2.88 -17.08 -5.69
N LEU A 255 -4.10 -17.05 -5.16
CA LEU A 255 -5.27 -16.57 -5.90
C LEU A 255 -5.17 -15.10 -6.32
N TYR A 256 -4.43 -14.26 -5.58
CA TYR A 256 -4.22 -12.86 -5.97
C TYR A 256 -3.13 -12.67 -7.03
N SER A 257 -2.41 -13.72 -7.41
CA SER A 257 -1.41 -13.61 -8.48
C SER A 257 -2.07 -13.19 -9.79
N ARG A 258 -1.35 -12.39 -10.60
CA ARG A 258 -1.87 -11.86 -11.88
C ARG A 258 -2.49 -12.93 -12.78
N ARG A 259 -1.91 -14.13 -12.80
CA ARG A 259 -2.37 -15.26 -13.63
C ARG A 259 -3.64 -15.93 -13.11
N SER A 260 -3.90 -15.91 -11.80
CA SER A 260 -5.01 -16.64 -11.20
C SER A 260 -6.16 -15.75 -10.74
N HIS A 261 -5.91 -14.44 -10.57
CA HIS A 261 -6.86 -13.50 -9.98
C HIS A 261 -8.19 -13.44 -10.72
N HIS A 262 -8.17 -13.24 -12.04
CA HIS A 262 -9.40 -13.12 -12.83
C HIS A 262 -10.28 -14.37 -12.72
N LYS A 263 -9.70 -15.55 -12.94
CA LYS A 263 -10.41 -16.84 -12.82
C LYS A 263 -10.96 -17.04 -11.40
N ALA A 264 -10.15 -16.75 -10.37
CA ALA A 264 -10.58 -16.88 -8.98
C ALA A 264 -11.73 -15.91 -8.65
N GLN A 265 -11.67 -14.67 -9.13
CA GLN A 265 -12.73 -13.68 -8.93
C GLN A 265 -14.04 -14.14 -9.54
N GLN A 266 -14.02 -14.64 -10.78
CA GLN A 266 -15.20 -15.18 -11.44
C GLN A 266 -15.82 -16.36 -10.67
N ILE A 267 -15.00 -17.32 -10.27
CA ILE A 267 -15.45 -18.48 -9.47
C ILE A 267 -16.12 -18.01 -8.18
N LEU A 268 -15.50 -17.07 -7.45
CA LEU A 268 -16.04 -16.57 -6.19
C LEU A 268 -17.33 -15.77 -6.37
N SER A 269 -17.41 -14.94 -7.42
CA SER A 269 -18.65 -14.23 -7.78
C SER A 269 -19.78 -15.19 -8.11
N LEU A 270 -19.51 -16.26 -8.86
CA LEU A 270 -20.49 -17.31 -9.19
C LEU A 270 -20.96 -18.05 -7.93
N HIS A 271 -20.05 -18.48 -7.05
CA HIS A 271 -20.41 -19.11 -5.77
C HIS A 271 -21.28 -18.19 -4.92
N ALA A 272 -20.93 -16.91 -4.83
CA ALA A 272 -21.71 -15.95 -4.07
C ALA A 272 -23.10 -15.74 -4.69
N PHE A 273 -23.19 -15.63 -6.02
CA PHE A 273 -24.45 -15.55 -6.75
C PHE A 273 -25.33 -16.78 -6.54
N ILE A 274 -24.79 -18.00 -6.66
CA ILE A 274 -25.56 -19.23 -6.48
C ILE A 274 -26.20 -19.26 -5.09
N ARG A 275 -25.48 -18.77 -4.07
CA ARG A 275 -25.93 -18.71 -2.68
C ARG A 275 -26.93 -17.59 -2.39
N THR A 276 -26.73 -16.38 -2.91
CA THR A 276 -27.55 -15.20 -2.56
C THR A 276 -28.61 -14.86 -3.61
N LYS A 277 -28.52 -15.43 -4.81
CA LYS A 277 -29.31 -15.09 -6.01
C LYS A 277 -29.20 -13.62 -6.44
N GLN A 278 -28.16 -12.91 -6.00
CA GLN A 278 -27.96 -11.48 -6.32
C GLN A 278 -27.13 -11.32 -7.60
N ILE A 279 -27.79 -10.95 -8.71
CA ILE A 279 -27.14 -10.75 -10.02
C ILE A 279 -26.04 -9.68 -9.97
N GLU A 280 -26.17 -8.67 -9.09
CA GLU A 280 -25.17 -7.61 -8.91
C GLU A 280 -23.75 -8.12 -8.61
N LEU A 281 -23.60 -9.34 -8.09
CA LEU A 281 -22.30 -9.95 -7.78
C LEU A 281 -21.56 -10.45 -9.04
N LEU A 282 -22.28 -10.61 -10.14
CA LEU A 282 -21.74 -10.94 -11.47
C LEU A 282 -21.43 -9.69 -12.30
N LEU A 283 -22.04 -8.56 -11.95
CA LEU A 283 -21.84 -7.30 -12.68
C LEU A 283 -20.54 -6.62 -12.23
N GLU A 284 -19.72 -6.21 -13.19
CA GLU A 284 -18.55 -5.39 -12.90
C GLU A 284 -18.97 -4.03 -12.32
N LYS A 285 -18.71 -3.83 -11.03
CA LYS A 285 -18.87 -2.51 -10.39
C LYS A 285 -17.72 -1.60 -10.81
N LYS A 286 -17.91 -0.85 -11.90
CA LYS A 286 -17.02 0.28 -12.20
C LYS A 286 -17.32 1.42 -11.22
N THR A 287 -16.43 1.67 -10.27
CA THR A 287 -16.55 2.87 -9.45
C THR A 287 -16.34 4.11 -10.32
N LYS A 288 -17.26 5.08 -10.23
CA LYS A 288 -17.07 6.38 -10.89
C LYS A 288 -15.86 7.06 -10.25
N LYS A 289 -14.84 7.39 -11.06
CA LYS A 289 -13.68 8.14 -10.59
C LYS A 289 -14.13 9.51 -10.06
N LYS A 290 -13.67 9.86 -8.85
CA LYS A 290 -13.94 11.18 -8.27
C LYS A 290 -13.27 12.28 -9.08
N THR A 291 -14.00 13.36 -9.35
CA THR A 291 -13.47 14.56 -10.01
C THR A 291 -12.50 15.32 -9.10
N TYR A 292 -11.70 16.24 -9.66
CA TYR A 292 -10.81 17.09 -8.87
C TYR A 292 -11.57 17.85 -7.77
N ARG A 293 -12.71 18.47 -8.13
CA ARG A 293 -13.59 19.20 -7.21
C ARG A 293 -14.03 18.33 -6.04
N GLN A 294 -14.52 17.12 -6.30
CA GLN A 294 -14.96 16.18 -5.27
C GLN A 294 -13.84 15.82 -4.30
N ARG A 295 -12.63 15.57 -4.81
CA ARG A 295 -11.47 15.22 -3.97
C ARG A 295 -11.04 16.37 -3.07
N MET A 296 -11.10 17.60 -3.58
CA MET A 296 -10.74 18.81 -2.83
C MET A 296 -11.74 19.08 -1.70
N ILE A 297 -13.04 18.95 -1.98
CA ILE A 297 -14.10 19.07 -0.98
C ILE A 297 -13.91 18.00 0.11
N GLU A 298 -13.69 16.74 -0.26
CA GLU A 298 -13.51 15.67 0.73
C GLU A 298 -12.21 15.78 1.55
N SER A 299 -11.15 16.34 0.98
CA SER A 299 -9.84 16.39 1.66
C SER A 299 -9.61 17.66 2.47
N PHE A 300 -10.21 18.76 2.06
CA PHE A 300 -9.94 20.09 2.61
C PHE A 300 -11.21 20.85 3.01
N GLU A 301 -12.39 20.23 2.84
CA GLU A 301 -13.70 20.84 3.10
C GLU A 301 -13.90 22.16 2.35
N LYS A 302 -13.17 22.33 1.24
CA LYS A 302 -13.16 23.53 0.40
C LYS A 302 -13.45 23.15 -1.05
N ASP A 303 -14.42 23.83 -1.63
CA ASP A 303 -14.70 23.72 -3.05
C ASP A 303 -13.67 24.56 -3.84
N PRO A 304 -12.81 23.92 -4.65
CA PRO A 304 -11.79 24.66 -5.42
C PRO A 304 -12.40 25.52 -6.52
N PHE A 305 -13.69 25.32 -6.84
CA PHE A 305 -14.43 26.11 -7.81
C PHE A 305 -15.39 27.09 -7.14
N GLU A 306 -15.23 27.37 -5.85
CA GLU A 306 -15.93 28.43 -5.17
C GLU A 306 -14.96 29.56 -4.81
N CYS A 307 -15.31 30.79 -5.18
CA CYS A 307 -14.47 31.94 -4.86
C CYS A 307 -14.44 32.16 -3.34
N PRO A 308 -13.27 32.20 -2.69
CA PRO A 308 -13.17 32.33 -1.23
C PRO A 308 -13.65 33.69 -0.70
N TYR A 309 -13.84 34.68 -1.57
CA TYR A 309 -14.27 36.03 -1.21
C TYR A 309 -15.76 36.28 -1.46
N CYS A 310 -16.27 35.81 -2.60
CA CYS A 310 -17.64 36.13 -3.03
C CYS A 310 -18.54 34.91 -3.19
N HIS A 311 -18.06 33.70 -2.88
CA HIS A 311 -18.80 32.44 -2.91
C HIS A 311 -19.44 32.08 -4.26
N ARG A 312 -19.07 32.80 -5.32
CA ARG A 312 -19.51 32.51 -6.69
C ARG A 312 -18.69 31.36 -7.27
N LYS A 313 -19.35 30.60 -8.13
CA LYS A 313 -18.73 29.50 -8.89
C LYS A 313 -17.67 30.05 -9.84
N MET A 314 -16.49 29.47 -9.80
CA MET A 314 -15.36 29.76 -10.68
C MET A 314 -15.28 28.71 -11.79
N GLU A 315 -14.83 29.14 -12.97
CA GLU A 315 -14.54 28.25 -14.11
C GLU A 315 -13.04 28.14 -14.32
N LEU A 316 -12.59 26.99 -14.83
CA LEU A 316 -11.18 26.77 -15.11
C LEU A 316 -10.80 27.51 -16.40
N VAL A 317 -9.99 28.55 -16.26
CA VAL A 317 -9.51 29.37 -17.39
C VAL A 317 -8.23 28.79 -18.00
N GLY A 318 -7.34 28.20 -17.19
CA GLY A 318 -6.07 27.68 -17.67
C GLY A 318 -5.34 26.82 -16.64
N ILE A 319 -4.47 25.95 -17.13
CA ILE A 319 -3.48 25.20 -16.35
C ILE A 319 -2.12 25.52 -16.94
N TRP A 320 -1.22 26.08 -16.13
CA TRP A 320 0.14 26.41 -16.52
C TRP A 320 1.15 25.67 -15.65
N ASN A 321 2.27 25.30 -16.25
CA ASN A 321 3.39 24.63 -15.62
C ASN A 321 4.68 25.32 -16.07
N SER A 322 5.63 25.52 -15.15
CA SER A 322 6.89 26.19 -15.44
C SER A 322 7.74 25.51 -16.51
N ASP A 323 7.72 24.18 -16.52
CA ASP A 323 8.58 23.35 -17.38
C ASP A 323 7.92 23.09 -18.73
N TYR A 324 6.57 23.10 -18.77
CA TYR A 324 5.77 22.72 -19.94
C TYR A 324 4.91 23.85 -20.52
N GLY A 325 4.89 25.04 -19.92
CA GLY A 325 4.03 26.15 -20.32
C GLY A 325 2.54 25.89 -20.04
N TRP A 326 1.66 26.42 -20.88
CA TRP A 326 0.21 26.17 -20.77
C TRP A 326 -0.10 24.72 -21.15
N LEU A 327 -0.56 23.95 -20.18
CA LEU A 327 -1.09 22.60 -20.37
C LEU A 327 -2.56 22.62 -20.81
N TYR A 328 -3.26 23.71 -20.49
CA TYR A 328 -4.65 23.96 -20.82
C TYR A 328 -4.89 25.46 -20.81
N HIS A 329 -5.60 25.99 -21.81
CA HIS A 329 -6.09 27.37 -21.76
C HIS A 329 -7.42 27.46 -22.51
N TYR A 330 -8.44 28.01 -21.89
CA TYR A 330 -9.81 28.00 -22.41
C TYR A 330 -9.94 28.62 -23.81
N MET A 331 -9.11 29.63 -24.12
CA MET A 331 -9.10 30.25 -25.45
C MET A 331 -8.61 29.27 -26.54
N GLU A 332 -7.67 28.39 -26.23
CA GLU A 332 -7.14 27.40 -27.18
C GLU A 332 -8.19 26.32 -27.48
N ASP A 333 -8.95 25.92 -26.46
CA ASP A 333 -10.07 24.97 -26.61
C ASP A 333 -11.21 25.55 -27.44
N ILE A 334 -11.61 26.81 -27.17
CA ILE A 334 -12.64 27.51 -27.95
C ILE A 334 -12.20 27.65 -29.42
N GLU A 335 -10.93 27.95 -29.67
CA GLU A 335 -10.40 27.98 -31.03
C GLU A 335 -10.42 26.60 -31.70
N MET A 336 -10.06 25.53 -30.98
CA MET A 336 -10.10 24.16 -31.51
C MET A 336 -11.52 23.70 -31.83
N GLU A 337 -12.49 23.99 -30.97
CA GLU A 337 -13.90 23.70 -31.23
C GLU A 337 -14.43 24.50 -32.41
N ARG A 338 -14.14 25.81 -32.49
CA ARG A 338 -14.50 26.62 -33.67
C ARG A 338 -13.87 26.05 -34.95
N ARG A 339 -12.61 25.63 -34.92
CA ARG A 339 -11.96 25.00 -36.07
C ARG A 339 -12.64 23.69 -36.49
N ARG A 340 -13.06 22.86 -35.54
CA ARG A 340 -13.81 21.61 -35.82
C ARG A 340 -15.20 21.89 -36.40
N THR A 341 -15.93 22.85 -35.83
CA THR A 341 -17.31 23.17 -36.23
C THR A 341 -17.37 23.88 -37.59
N TYR A 342 -16.37 24.71 -37.91
CA TYR A 342 -16.35 25.51 -39.14
C TYR A 342 -15.31 25.04 -40.18
N GLY A 343 -14.68 23.88 -39.98
CA GLY A 343 -13.74 23.29 -40.96
C GLY A 343 -12.47 24.10 -41.22
N ILE A 344 -12.05 24.97 -40.29
CA ILE A 344 -10.91 25.87 -40.48
C ILE A 344 -9.60 25.10 -40.25
N GLY A 345 -8.76 24.99 -41.28
CA GLY A 345 -7.47 24.30 -41.23
C GLY A 345 -6.49 24.92 -40.22
N LYS A 346 -5.54 24.11 -39.71
CA LYS A 346 -4.51 24.61 -38.78
C LYS A 346 -3.67 25.69 -39.48
N PRO A 347 -3.42 26.86 -38.85
CA PRO A 347 -2.41 27.76 -39.35
C PRO A 347 -1.05 27.06 -39.33
N LYS A 348 -0.26 27.21 -40.42
CA LYS A 348 1.13 26.78 -40.44
C LYS A 348 1.86 27.52 -39.31
N LYS A 349 2.44 26.78 -38.36
CA LYS A 349 3.34 27.38 -37.37
C LYS A 349 4.49 28.03 -38.14
N ALA A 350 4.65 29.35 -38.04
CA ALA A 350 5.91 30.00 -38.35
C ALA A 350 6.94 29.53 -37.30
N GLY A 351 8.16 29.25 -37.77
CA GLY A 351 9.22 28.56 -37.03
C GLY A 351 9.72 29.28 -35.79
#